data_AF-A0A401Q5W8-F1
#
_entry.id   AF-A0A401Q5W8-F1
#
_cell.length_a   1.000
_cell.length_b   1.000
_cell.length_c   1.000
_cell.angle_alpha   90.00
_cell.angle_beta   90.00
_cell.angle_gamma   90.00
#
_symmetry.space_group_name_H-M   'P 1'
#
loop_
_entity.id
_entity.type
_entity.pdbx_description
1 polymer ?
#
loop_
_entity_poly.entity_id
_entity_poly.type
_entity_poly.pdbx_seq_one_letter_code
_entity_poly.pdbx_strand_id
1 'polypeptide(L)'
;MKWRLQEGRGEAVYQIGVEDNGLLIGLSDDELRASLKTLRRMAEKVGADITILRERNVEYDMDSPRRIAEVLIRKVPDDQQVRAGTFLW
;
A
#
# COMPACT_ATOMS: atom_id res chain seq x y z
N MET A 1 -0.57 -9.90 5.85
CA MET A 1 -0.78 -9.65 4.40
C MET A 1 -1.05 -10.93 3.62
N LYS A 2 -0.17 -11.95 3.65
CA LYS A 2 -0.33 -13.21 2.90
C LYS A 2 -1.75 -13.82 3.01
N TRP A 3 -2.26 -13.98 4.23
CA TRP A 3 -3.63 -14.47 4.47
C TRP A 3 -4.71 -13.60 3.80
N ARG A 4 -4.60 -12.27 3.91
CA ARG A 4 -5.56 -11.33 3.32
C ARG A 4 -5.63 -11.45 1.80
N LEU A 5 -4.47 -11.61 1.15
CA LEU A 5 -4.41 -11.84 -0.29
C LEU A 5 -4.99 -13.20 -0.67
N GLN A 6 -4.81 -14.26 0.13
CA GLN A 6 -5.40 -15.57 -0.17
C GLN A 6 -6.93 -15.53 -0.11
N GLU A 7 -7.49 -14.96 0.96
CA GLU A 7 -8.94 -14.79 1.11
C GLU A 7 -9.54 -13.90 0.00
N GLY A 8 -8.84 -12.82 -0.36
CA GLY A 8 -9.26 -11.88 -1.38
C GLY A 8 -8.89 -12.27 -2.82
N ARG A 9 -8.61 -13.55 -3.10
CA ARG A 9 -8.26 -14.06 -4.46
C ARG A 9 -7.11 -13.31 -5.13
N GLY A 10 -6.12 -12.92 -4.35
CA GLY A 10 -4.94 -12.18 -4.78
C GLY A 10 -5.01 -10.67 -4.54
N GLU A 11 -6.10 -10.14 -3.97
CA GLU A 11 -6.30 -8.72 -3.73
C GLU A 11 -6.62 -8.40 -2.28
N ALA A 12 -6.16 -7.25 -1.79
CA ALA A 12 -6.52 -6.71 -0.48
C ALA A 12 -6.42 -5.19 -0.48
N VAL A 13 -7.35 -4.51 0.18
CA VAL A 13 -7.31 -3.05 0.38
C VAL A 13 -6.88 -2.73 1.80
N TYR A 14 -5.93 -1.82 1.95
CA TYR A 14 -5.42 -1.31 3.21
C TYR A 14 -5.72 0.18 3.33
N GLN A 15 -6.14 0.61 4.52
CA GLN A 15 -6.28 2.02 4.87
C GLN A 15 -5.13 2.43 5.79
N ILE A 16 -4.49 3.55 5.47
CA ILE A 16 -3.35 4.10 6.20
C ILE A 16 -3.75 5.45 6.81
N GLY A 17 -3.40 5.65 8.09
CA GLY A 17 -3.84 6.81 8.87
C GLY A 17 -5.27 6.70 9.40
N VAL A 18 -5.76 5.47 9.56
CA VAL A 18 -7.08 5.15 10.12
C VAL A 18 -6.89 4.24 11.32
N GLU A 19 -7.54 4.58 12.44
CA GLU A 19 -7.53 3.78 13.66
C GLU A 19 -8.42 2.53 13.54
N ASP A 20 -8.24 1.56 14.44
CA ASP A 20 -9.01 0.30 14.43
C ASP A 20 -10.52 0.49 14.60
N ASN A 21 -10.94 1.61 15.20
CA ASN A 21 -12.34 2.01 15.34
C ASN A 21 -12.91 2.74 14.11
N GLY A 22 -12.11 2.92 13.05
CA GLY A 22 -12.48 3.62 11.82
C GLY A 22 -12.27 5.13 11.84
N LEU A 23 -11.71 5.69 12.92
CA LEU A 23 -11.45 7.12 13.01
C LEU A 23 -10.31 7.54 12.09
N LEU A 24 -10.57 8.55 11.25
CA LEU A 24 -9.60 9.12 10.31
C LEU A 24 -8.71 10.12 11.07
N ILE A 25 -7.59 9.68 11.62
CA ILE A 25 -6.63 10.58 12.30
C ILE A 25 -5.68 11.23 11.27
N GLY A 26 -5.31 10.45 10.25
CA GLY A 26 -4.33 10.86 9.25
C GLY A 26 -2.89 10.89 9.78
N LEU A 27 -1.96 10.90 8.85
CA LEU A 27 -0.52 10.93 9.09
C LEU A 27 0.07 12.22 8.50
N SER A 28 1.19 12.69 9.04
CA SER A 28 2.00 13.68 8.33
C SER A 28 2.52 13.09 7.02
N ASP A 29 2.99 13.93 6.10
CA ASP A 29 3.49 13.48 4.81
C ASP A 29 4.70 12.53 4.94
N ASP A 30 5.59 12.77 5.92
CA ASP A 30 6.71 11.88 6.23
C ASP A 30 6.27 10.52 6.78
N GLU A 31 5.33 10.52 7.73
CA GLU A 31 4.77 9.29 8.30
C GLU A 31 4.02 8.47 7.25
N LEU A 32 3.27 9.13 6.36
CA LEU A 32 2.57 8.46 5.27
C LEU A 32 3.56 7.82 4.29
N ARG A 33 4.61 8.55 3.89
CA ARG A 33 5.69 8.02 3.04
C ARG A 33 6.37 6.80 3.68
N ALA A 34 6.71 6.89 4.96
CA ALA A 34 7.34 5.79 5.69
C ALA A 34 6.42 4.56 5.77
N SER A 35 5.12 4.77 6.00
CA SER A 35 4.09 3.74 6.02
C SER A 35 3.97 3.04 4.66
N LEU A 36 3.85 3.81 3.57
CA LEU A 36 3.76 3.28 2.20
C LEU A 36 5.02 2.50 1.82
N LYS A 37 6.21 2.99 2.18
CA LYS A 37 7.47 2.28 1.95
C LYS A 37 7.51 0.93 2.68
N THR A 38 7.00 0.89 3.91
CA THR A 38 6.90 -0.34 4.69
C THR A 38 5.91 -1.31 4.06
N LEU A 39 4.73 -0.82 3.64
CA LEU A 39 3.70 -1.61 2.97
C LEU A 39 4.22 -2.23 1.67
N ARG A 40 4.94 -1.44 0.86
CA ARG A 40 5.59 -1.90 -0.38
C ARG A 40 6.57 -3.04 -0.11
N ARG A 41 7.47 -2.89 0.86
CA ARG A 41 8.42 -3.95 1.24
C ARG A 41 7.73 -5.24 1.69
N MET A 42 6.58 -5.12 2.37
CA MET A 42 5.79 -6.28 2.77
C MET A 42 5.10 -6.95 1.58
N ALA A 43 4.60 -6.18 0.62
CA ALA A 43 3.99 -6.67 -0.61
C ALA A 43 5.02 -7.41 -1.49
N GLU A 44 6.21 -6.83 -1.67
CA GLU A 44 7.32 -7.44 -2.41
C GLU A 44 7.69 -8.83 -1.83
N LYS A 45 7.73 -8.97 -0.50
CA LYS A 45 8.00 -10.26 0.17
C LYS A 45 6.97 -11.35 -0.10
N VAL A 46 5.77 -10.99 -0.56
CA VAL A 46 4.70 -11.95 -0.88
C VAL A 46 4.38 -12.01 -2.38
N GLY A 47 5.23 -11.42 -3.23
CA GLY A 47 5.03 -11.41 -4.69
C GLY A 47 3.84 -10.55 -5.11
N ALA A 48 3.60 -9.44 -4.43
CA ALA A 48 2.52 -8.51 -4.71
C ALA A 48 3.07 -7.09 -4.97
N ASP A 49 2.28 -6.29 -5.68
CA ASP A 49 2.52 -4.86 -5.89
C ASP A 49 1.45 -4.04 -5.15
N ILE A 50 1.72 -2.74 -4.94
CA ILE A 50 0.80 -1.81 -4.30
C ILE A 50 0.39 -0.68 -5.25
N THR A 51 -0.89 -0.30 -5.21
CA THR A 51 -1.44 0.84 -5.94
C THR A 51 -2.21 1.72 -4.99
N ILE A 52 -1.90 3.02 -4.98
CA ILE A 52 -2.67 3.99 -4.21
C ILE A 52 -3.97 4.24 -4.97
N LEU A 53 -5.09 3.83 -4.40
CA LEU A 53 -6.42 4.06 -4.97
C LEU A 53 -6.90 5.48 -4.67
N ARG A 54 -6.60 5.96 -3.46
CA ARG A 54 -7.07 7.25 -2.99
C ARG A 54 -6.14 7.84 -1.95
N GLU A 55 -5.95 9.15 -2.00
CA GLU A 55 -5.39 9.94 -0.92
C GLU A 55 -6.34 11.09 -0.59
N ARG A 56 -6.44 11.42 0.70
CA ARG A 56 -7.28 12.53 1.19
C ARG A 56 -6.55 13.26 2.29
N ASN A 57 -6.75 14.58 2.34
CA ASN A 57 -6.41 15.35 3.52
C ASN A 57 -7.49 15.16 4.58
N VAL A 58 -7.09 15.15 5.85
CA VAL A 58 -7.99 15.17 7.00
C VAL A 58 -7.77 16.50 7.72
N GLU A 59 -8.83 17.29 7.77
CA GLU A 59 -8.87 18.54 8.51
C GLU A 59 -9.26 18.23 9.95
N TYR A 60 -8.27 17.89 10.77
CA TYR A 60 -8.38 18.07 12.20
C TYR A 60 -7.89 19.47 12.55
N ASP A 61 -8.36 20.00 13.69
CA ASP A 61 -7.99 21.30 14.26
C ASP A 61 -6.52 21.28 14.73
N MET A 62 -5.62 21.13 13.77
CA MET A 62 -4.19 20.88 13.91
C MET A 62 -3.46 21.82 12.95
N ASP A 63 -2.34 22.38 13.42
CA ASP A 63 -1.53 23.36 12.66
C ASP A 63 -0.85 22.79 11.39
N SER A 64 -1.05 21.51 11.08
CA SER A 64 -0.39 20.81 9.98
C SER A 64 -1.33 19.87 9.24
N PRO A 65 -1.26 19.82 7.89
CA PRO A 65 -2.11 18.93 7.10
C PRO A 65 -1.78 17.47 7.38
N ARG A 66 -2.82 16.69 7.67
CA ARG A 66 -2.76 15.23 7.83
C ARG A 66 -3.36 14.55 6.62
N ARG A 67 -2.86 13.36 6.26
CA ARG A 67 -3.27 12.62 5.07
C ARG A 67 -3.60 11.18 5.41
N ILE A 68 -4.62 10.64 4.75
CA ILE A 68 -4.94 9.21 4.73
C ILE A 68 -4.79 8.67 3.32
N ALA A 69 -4.51 7.37 3.22
CA ALA A 69 -4.43 6.69 1.93
C ALA A 69 -5.19 5.35 1.96
N GLU A 70 -5.86 5.05 0.85
CA GLU A 70 -6.40 3.73 0.55
C GLU A 70 -5.50 3.08 -0.51
N VAL A 71 -4.99 1.89 -0.20
CA VAL A 71 -3.97 1.21 -0.97
C VAL A 71 -4.45 -0.19 -1.33
N LEU A 72 -4.55 -0.47 -2.62
CA LEU A 72 -4.74 -1.81 -3.14
C LEU A 72 -3.40 -2.55 -3.12
N ILE A 73 -3.42 -3.78 -2.64
CA ILE A 73 -2.33 -4.73 -2.77
C ILE A 73 -2.83 -5.87 -3.65
N ARG A 74 -2.07 -6.18 -4.71
CA ARG A 74 -2.45 -7.20 -5.68
C ARG A 74 -1.29 -8.12 -6.00
N LYS A 75 -1.52 -9.43 -5.97
CA LYS A 75 -0.54 -10.44 -6.36
C LYS A 75 -0.15 -10.24 -7.83
N VAL A 76 1.15 -10.28 -8.11
CA VAL A 76 1.65 -10.25 -9.48
C VAL A 76 1.40 -11.62 -10.12
N PRO A 77 0.82 -11.70 -11.33
CA PRO A 77 0.67 -12.97 -12.06
C PRO A 77 2.04 -13.61 -12.30
N ASP A 78 2.13 -14.94 -12.16
CA ASP A 78 3.38 -15.69 -12.37
C ASP A 78 3.92 -15.53 -13.81
N ASP A 79 3.06 -15.14 -14.76
CA ASP A 79 3.38 -14.93 -16.18
C ASP A 79 4.24 -13.68 -16.47
N GLN A 80 4.50 -12.83 -15.46
CA GLN A 80 5.43 -11.70 -15.54
C GLN A 80 6.87 -12.08 -15.09
N GLN A 81 7.23 -13.37 -15.11
CA GLN A 81 8.62 -13.82 -15.04
C GLN A 81 9.16 -14.16 -16.44
N VAL A 82 9.01 -13.25 -17.40
CA VAL A 82 9.66 -13.39 -18.72
C VAL A 82 10.66 -12.25 -18.97
N ARG A 83 11.94 -12.64 -18.88
CA ARG A 83 13.10 -12.13 -19.61
C ARG A 83 13.65 -10.74 -19.21
N ALA A 84 14.39 -10.71 -18.10
CA ALA A 84 15.67 -9.99 -18.07
C ALA A 84 16.81 -10.99 -18.35
N GLY A 85 16.70 -11.71 -19.47
CA GLY A 85 17.80 -12.49 -20.03
C GLY A 85 18.63 -11.54 -20.88
N THR A 86 19.76 -11.11 -20.32
CA THR A 86 20.89 -10.48 -20.99
C THR A 86 20.98 -10.83 -22.47
N PHE A 87 20.65 -9.89 -23.35
CA PHE A 87 21.16 -9.89 -24.71
C PHE A 87 22.41 -9.01 -24.72
N LEU A 88 23.55 -9.64 -24.43
CA LEU A 88 24.86 -9.15 -24.85
C LEU A 88 25.15 -9.83 -26.18
N TRP A 89 25.11 -9.05 -27.25
CA TRP A 89 25.96 -9.19 -28.43
C TRP A 89 26.49 -7.81 -28.77
#